data_AF-A0A354V3W6-F1
#
_entry.id   AF-A0A354V3W6-F1
#
_cell.length_a   1.000
_cell.length_b   1.000
_cell.length_c   1.000
_cell.angle_alpha   90.00
_cell.angle_beta   90.00
_cell.angle_gamma   90.00
#
_symmetry.space_group_name_H-M   'P 1'
#
loop_
_entity.id
_entity.type
_entity.pdbx_description
1 polymer ?
#
loop_
_entity_poly.entity_id
_entity_poly.type
_entity_poly.pdbx_seq_one_letter_code
_entity_poly.pdbx_strand_id
1 'polypeptide(L)'
;KIGRKPIILGGCLIAALTYFPVFKYMAETANPALSKAHEAVQVVVVADPADCSFQFNPTGLSKFTNSCDVAKGALARSAVTYSQEDAPPGTKATVKIGDKTLDPTTKTFVADLASTLTAVGYPAASNPSVVKMSNPFDIFRAQPFKLVLCLCFLMVLVTMVYGPMAACLVELFPTRIRYTSMSLPYHIGN
;
A
#
# COMPACT_ATOMS: atom_id res chain seq x y z
N LYS A 1 19.30 11.80 -33.91
CA LYS A 1 17.88 11.64 -33.55
C LYS A 1 17.79 10.61 -32.42
N ILE A 2 17.23 10.97 -31.27
CA ILE A 2 17.01 10.00 -30.17
C ILE A 2 15.81 9.14 -30.54
N GLY A 3 16.00 7.82 -30.62
CA GLY A 3 14.92 6.88 -30.93
C GLY A 3 14.00 6.65 -29.72
N ARG A 4 12.85 6.00 -29.93
CA ARG A 4 11.87 5.70 -28.87
C ARG A 4 12.40 4.69 -27.84
N LYS A 5 13.14 3.68 -28.32
CA LYS A 5 13.70 2.59 -27.51
C LYS A 5 14.57 3.05 -26.32
N PRO A 6 15.55 3.96 -26.48
CA PRO A 6 16.34 4.45 -25.34
C PRO A 6 15.51 5.23 -24.32
N ILE A 7 14.44 5.92 -24.74
CA ILE A 7 13.54 6.65 -23.81
C ILE A 7 12.77 5.65 -22.94
N ILE A 8 12.18 4.62 -23.56
CA ILE A 8 11.45 3.56 -22.85
C ILE A 8 12.38 2.82 -21.88
N LEU A 9 13.53 2.34 -22.36
CA LEU A 9 14.49 1.58 -21.54
C LEU A 9 15.09 2.44 -20.43
N GLY A 10 15.40 3.71 -20.71
CA GLY A 10 15.85 4.66 -19.70
C GLY A 10 14.80 4.89 -18.61
N GLY A 11 13.53 4.99 -18.99
CA GLY A 11 12.42 5.15 -18.03
C GLY A 11 12.23 3.94 -17.15
N CYS A 12 12.24 2.74 -17.73
CA CYS A 12 12.18 1.51 -16.97
C CYS A 12 13.36 1.37 -16.01
N LEU A 13 14.58 1.73 -16.45
CA LEU A 13 15.77 1.66 -15.61
C LEU A 13 15.70 2.67 -14.44
N ILE A 14 15.34 3.92 -14.71
CA ILE A 14 15.20 4.94 -13.66
C ILE A 14 14.08 4.53 -12.69
N ALA A 15 12.94 4.05 -13.18
CA ALA A 15 11.86 3.55 -12.32
C ALA A 15 12.33 2.41 -11.41
N ALA A 16 13.04 1.42 -11.97
CA ALA A 16 13.57 0.29 -11.19
C ALA A 16 14.52 0.75 -10.07
N LEU A 17 15.33 1.77 -10.32
CA LEU A 17 16.27 2.32 -9.33
C LEU A 17 15.60 3.24 -8.30
N THR A 18 14.55 3.97 -8.69
CA THR A 18 14.00 5.08 -7.90
C THR A 18 12.68 4.77 -7.19
N TYR A 19 11.91 3.75 -7.59
CA TYR A 19 10.61 3.48 -6.98
C TYR A 19 10.68 3.22 -5.47
N PHE A 20 11.49 2.26 -5.03
CA PHE A 20 11.65 1.97 -3.61
C PHE A 20 12.05 3.19 -2.77
N PRO A 21 13.10 3.96 -3.12
CA PRO A 21 13.47 5.13 -2.32
C PRO A 21 12.42 6.24 -2.38
N VAL A 22 11.75 6.46 -3.52
CA VAL A 22 10.68 7.48 -3.62
C VAL A 22 9.48 7.11 -2.74
N PHE A 23 9.03 5.85 -2.75
CA PHE A 23 7.91 5.42 -1.91
C PHE A 23 8.25 5.47 -0.42
N LYS A 24 9.47 5.10 -0.02
CA LYS A 24 9.94 5.27 1.36
C LYS A 24 9.93 6.73 1.78
N TYR A 25 10.51 7.60 0.95
CA TYR A 25 10.55 9.04 1.22
C TYR A 25 9.14 9.66 1.30
N MET A 26 8.21 9.21 0.45
CA MET A 26 6.81 9.61 0.52
C MET A 26 6.14 9.14 1.81
N ALA A 27 6.36 7.89 2.23
CA ALA A 27 5.79 7.36 3.47
C ALA A 27 6.28 8.15 4.71
N GLU A 28 7.59 8.40 4.80
CA GLU A 28 8.20 9.20 5.87
C GLU A 28 7.71 10.64 5.86
N THR A 29 7.60 11.26 4.68
CA THR A 29 7.13 12.64 4.55
C THR A 29 5.63 12.77 4.83
N ALA A 30 4.82 11.79 4.45
CA ALA A 30 3.37 11.83 4.65
C ALA A 30 2.99 11.58 6.11
N ASN A 31 3.65 10.61 6.77
CA ASN A 31 3.38 10.24 8.15
C ASN A 31 4.64 9.70 8.85
N PRO A 32 5.53 10.58 9.35
CA PRO A 32 6.82 10.17 9.91
C PRO A 32 6.66 9.33 11.17
N ALA A 33 5.66 9.60 12.00
CA ALA A 33 5.42 8.83 13.22
C ALA A 33 4.98 7.39 12.91
N LEU A 34 4.10 7.21 11.93
CA LEU A 34 3.67 5.87 11.51
C LEU A 34 4.81 5.11 10.83
N SER A 35 5.59 5.78 9.98
CA SER A 35 6.77 5.18 9.34
C SER A 35 7.76 4.65 10.38
N LYS A 36 8.06 5.44 11.42
CA LYS A 36 8.91 4.99 12.54
C LYS A 36 8.29 3.85 13.34
N ALA A 37 6.97 3.88 13.56
CA ALA A 37 6.28 2.81 14.26
C ALA A 37 6.37 1.48 13.50
N HIS A 38 6.27 1.50 12.16
CA HIS A 38 6.46 0.30 11.33
C HIS A 38 7.87 -0.31 11.41
N GLU A 39 8.90 0.51 11.65
CA GLU A 39 10.27 0.01 11.79
C GLU A 39 10.56 -0.48 13.22
N ALA A 40 9.98 0.17 14.22
CA ALA A 40 10.26 -0.13 15.63
C ALA A 40 9.40 -1.25 16.21
N VAL A 41 8.20 -1.48 15.66
CA VAL A 41 7.20 -2.35 16.28
C VAL A 41 6.85 -3.51 15.33
N GLN A 42 7.05 -4.73 15.82
CA GLN A 42 6.61 -5.94 15.13
C GLN A 42 5.31 -6.44 15.76
N VAL A 43 4.31 -6.63 14.91
CA VAL A 43 3.03 -7.24 15.29
C VAL A 43 2.93 -8.59 14.61
N VAL A 44 2.61 -9.62 15.39
CA VAL A 44 2.52 -11.00 14.91
C VAL A 44 1.12 -11.53 15.14
N VAL A 45 0.49 -12.05 14.09
CA VAL A 45 -0.79 -12.76 14.17
C VAL A 45 -0.50 -14.24 14.18
N VAL A 46 -0.81 -14.91 15.28
CA VAL A 46 -0.66 -16.36 15.44
C VAL A 46 -2.04 -16.98 15.25
N ALA A 47 -2.25 -17.74 14.18
CA ALA A 47 -3.56 -18.32 13.87
C ALA A 47 -3.44 -19.62 13.07
N ASP A 48 -4.46 -20.47 13.16
CA ASP A 48 -4.63 -21.58 12.22
C ASP A 48 -4.88 -21.00 10.80
N PRO A 49 -4.03 -21.32 9.81
CA PRO A 49 -4.22 -20.83 8.44
C PRO A 49 -5.56 -21.25 7.83
N ALA A 50 -6.19 -22.34 8.29
CA ALA A 50 -7.51 -22.76 7.84
C ALA A 50 -8.66 -21.86 8.38
N ASP A 51 -8.43 -21.14 9.49
CA ASP A 51 -9.41 -20.19 10.06
C ASP A 51 -9.30 -18.79 9.41
N CYS A 52 -8.23 -18.54 8.64
CA CYS A 52 -8.00 -17.27 7.95
C CYS A 52 -8.59 -17.28 6.54
N SER A 53 -9.57 -16.42 6.27
CA SER A 53 -10.10 -16.25 4.92
C SER A 53 -9.38 -15.14 4.14
N PHE A 54 -9.51 -15.18 2.82
CA PHE A 54 -8.97 -14.14 1.94
C PHE A 54 -9.87 -12.88 2.01
N GLN A 55 -9.33 -11.77 2.55
CA GLN A 55 -10.10 -10.56 2.87
C GLN A 55 -10.45 -9.65 1.68
N PHE A 56 -10.62 -10.20 0.49
CA PHE A 56 -11.04 -9.42 -0.66
C PHE A 56 -12.56 -9.29 -0.71
N ASN A 57 -13.07 -8.11 -0.33
CA ASN A 57 -14.50 -7.81 -0.29
C ASN A 57 -14.82 -6.50 -1.02
N PRO A 58 -14.84 -6.50 -2.37
CA PRO A 58 -15.11 -5.30 -3.16
C PRO A 58 -16.57 -4.83 -3.08
N THR A 59 -17.51 -5.69 -2.66
CA THR A 59 -18.96 -5.39 -2.61
C THR A 59 -19.48 -5.11 -1.20
N GLY A 60 -18.65 -5.29 -0.15
CA GLY A 60 -19.02 -5.10 1.24
C GLY A 60 -19.97 -6.15 1.83
N LEU A 61 -20.31 -7.20 1.08
CA LEU A 61 -21.35 -8.18 1.46
C LEU A 61 -20.83 -9.33 2.34
N SER A 62 -19.55 -9.70 2.20
CA SER A 62 -18.93 -10.74 3.01
C SER A 62 -18.63 -10.24 4.43
N LYS A 63 -19.23 -10.90 5.43
CA LYS A 63 -18.88 -10.69 6.83
C LYS A 63 -17.81 -11.69 7.23
N PHE A 64 -16.61 -11.21 7.49
CA PHE A 64 -15.53 -12.04 7.99
C PHE A 64 -15.64 -12.15 9.52
N THR A 65 -16.13 -13.29 10.00
CA THR A 65 -16.47 -13.51 11.42
C THR A 65 -15.48 -14.40 12.15
N ASN A 66 -14.55 -15.02 11.44
CA ASN A 66 -13.54 -15.88 12.04
C ASN A 66 -12.54 -15.08 12.87
N SER A 67 -11.93 -15.73 13.85
CA SER A 67 -11.03 -15.08 14.81
C SER A 67 -9.83 -14.44 14.10
N CYS A 68 -9.26 -15.15 13.12
CA CYS A 68 -8.17 -14.64 12.29
C CYS A 68 -8.59 -13.43 11.45
N ASP A 69 -9.80 -13.45 10.92
CA ASP A 69 -10.24 -12.39 10.03
C ASP A 69 -10.53 -11.09 10.76
N VAL A 70 -11.15 -11.19 11.95
CA VAL A 70 -11.39 -10.05 12.84
C VAL A 70 -10.05 -9.41 13.24
N ALA A 71 -9.05 -10.23 13.58
CA ALA A 71 -7.70 -9.76 13.90
C ALA A 71 -7.07 -8.99 12.73
N LYS A 72 -6.94 -9.65 11.57
CA LYS A 72 -6.33 -9.07 10.36
C LYS A 72 -7.09 -7.83 9.87
N GLY A 73 -8.41 -7.85 9.93
CA GLY A 73 -9.25 -6.71 9.52
C GLY A 73 -9.15 -5.52 10.48
N ALA A 74 -8.95 -5.75 11.78
CA ALA A 74 -8.70 -4.67 12.75
C ALA A 74 -7.31 -4.06 12.57
N LEU A 75 -6.29 -4.89 12.34
CA LEU A 75 -4.91 -4.45 12.06
C LEU A 75 -4.82 -3.66 10.75
N ALA A 76 -5.47 -4.15 9.69
CA ALA A 76 -5.53 -3.47 8.39
C ALA A 76 -6.21 -2.09 8.49
N ARG A 77 -7.34 -1.98 9.22
CA ARG A 77 -8.02 -0.70 9.47
C ARG A 77 -7.18 0.29 10.29
N SER A 78 -6.27 -0.22 11.11
CA SER A 78 -5.38 0.58 11.94
C SER A 78 -4.06 0.92 11.23
N ALA A 79 -3.92 0.57 9.94
CA ALA A 79 -2.69 0.71 9.16
C ALA A 79 -1.46 0.09 9.84
N VAL A 80 -1.64 -1.07 10.49
CA VAL A 80 -0.56 -1.81 11.16
C VAL A 80 -0.04 -2.91 10.25
N THR A 81 1.28 -2.95 10.06
CA THR A 81 1.95 -4.06 9.37
C THR A 81 2.10 -5.22 10.34
N TYR A 82 1.74 -6.43 9.90
CA TYR A 82 1.84 -7.63 10.71
C TYR A 82 2.51 -8.76 9.93
N SER A 83 3.20 -9.64 10.64
CA SER A 83 3.57 -10.98 10.15
C SER A 83 2.56 -12.01 10.63
N GLN A 84 2.42 -13.11 9.90
CA GLN A 84 1.60 -14.23 10.31
C GLN A 84 2.50 -15.40 10.70
N GLU A 85 2.23 -16.00 11.85
CA GLU A 85 2.81 -17.26 12.29
C GLU A 85 1.72 -18.33 12.32
N ASP A 86 2.03 -19.50 11.76
CA ASP A 86 1.08 -20.61 11.69
C ASP A 86 0.99 -21.32 13.04
N ALA A 87 -0.25 -21.50 13.50
CA ALA A 87 -0.55 -22.21 14.73
C ALA A 87 -1.18 -23.59 14.45
N PRO A 88 -1.12 -24.55 15.40
CA PRO A 88 -1.71 -25.86 15.21
C PRO A 88 -3.20 -25.81 14.85
N PRO A 89 -3.73 -26.79 14.08
CA PRO A 89 -5.12 -26.79 13.66
C PRO A 89 -6.10 -26.63 14.83
N GLY A 90 -7.11 -25.77 14.67
CA GLY A 90 -8.13 -25.48 15.68
C GLY A 90 -7.72 -24.48 16.77
N THR A 91 -6.52 -23.90 16.70
CA THR A 91 -6.16 -22.77 17.58
C THR A 91 -6.81 -21.47 17.13
N LYS A 92 -7.44 -20.77 18.07
CA LYS A 92 -8.00 -19.44 17.83
C LYS A 92 -6.89 -18.43 17.60
N ALA A 93 -7.13 -17.47 16.72
CA ALA A 93 -6.16 -16.43 16.41
C ALA A 93 -5.82 -15.59 17.64
N THR A 94 -4.56 -15.19 17.77
CA THR A 94 -4.08 -14.23 18.79
C THR A 94 -3.17 -13.21 18.14
N VAL A 95 -3.20 -11.97 18.66
CA VAL A 95 -2.34 -10.88 18.17
C VAL A 95 -1.29 -10.57 19.23
N LYS A 96 -0.01 -10.71 18.88
CA LYS A 96 1.13 -10.38 19.72
C LYS A 96 1.69 -9.01 19.33
N ILE A 97 1.84 -8.13 20.30
CA ILE A 97 2.43 -6.79 20.16
C ILE A 97 3.43 -6.61 21.31
N GLY A 98 4.72 -6.79 21.02
CA GLY A 98 5.74 -6.89 22.06
C GLY A 98 5.39 -8.00 23.06
N ASP A 99 5.30 -7.66 24.34
CA ASP A 99 4.97 -8.61 25.43
C ASP A 99 3.47 -8.87 25.62
N LYS A 100 2.59 -8.16 24.89
CA LYS A 100 1.14 -8.28 25.06
C LYS A 100 0.52 -9.20 24.01
N THR A 101 -0.31 -10.13 24.48
CA THR A 101 -1.17 -10.98 23.65
C THR A 101 -2.62 -10.52 23.76
N LEU A 102 -3.27 -10.26 22.62
CA LEU A 102 -4.67 -9.85 22.52
C LEU A 102 -5.51 -10.94 21.85
N ASP A 103 -6.70 -11.19 22.38
CA ASP A 103 -7.68 -12.12 21.82
C ASP A 103 -8.69 -11.36 20.93
N PRO A 104 -8.73 -11.62 19.61
CA PRO A 104 -9.61 -10.97 18.65
C PRO A 104 -11.09 -11.31 18.81
N THR A 105 -11.44 -12.32 19.61
CA THR A 105 -12.84 -12.69 19.89
C THR A 105 -13.50 -11.81 20.94
N THR A 106 -12.72 -11.01 21.68
CA THR A 106 -13.23 -10.14 22.74
C THR A 106 -13.89 -8.90 22.15
N LYS A 107 -15.05 -8.48 22.69
CA LYS A 107 -15.77 -7.27 22.23
C LYS A 107 -14.94 -5.99 22.37
N THR A 108 -14.04 -5.92 23.35
CA THR A 108 -13.14 -4.79 23.60
C THR A 108 -11.88 -4.81 22.76
N PHE A 109 -11.66 -5.86 21.94
CA PHE A 109 -10.43 -6.07 21.18
C PHE A 109 -9.98 -4.84 20.39
N VAL A 110 -10.89 -4.13 19.71
CA VAL A 110 -10.54 -2.95 18.92
C VAL A 110 -10.03 -1.80 19.79
N ALA A 111 -10.61 -1.60 20.98
CA ALA A 111 -10.18 -0.58 21.93
C ALA A 111 -8.86 -0.97 22.62
N ASP A 112 -8.71 -2.25 22.99
CA ASP A 112 -7.50 -2.80 23.60
C ASP A 112 -6.32 -2.80 22.61
N LEU A 113 -6.61 -3.07 21.33
CA LEU A 113 -5.65 -2.98 20.23
C LEU A 113 -5.21 -1.53 20.05
N ALA A 114 -6.14 -0.58 19.93
CA ALA A 114 -5.81 0.83 19.75
C ALA A 114 -4.96 1.39 20.91
N SER A 115 -5.31 1.06 22.16
CA SER A 115 -4.55 1.48 23.34
C SER A 115 -3.19 0.81 23.47
N THR A 116 -3.08 -0.47 23.10
CA THR A 116 -1.80 -1.19 23.09
C THR A 116 -0.87 -0.66 22.00
N LEU A 117 -1.40 -0.41 20.80
CA LEU A 117 -0.64 0.17 19.70
C LEU A 117 -0.08 1.56 20.06
N THR A 118 -0.91 2.43 20.65
CA THR A 118 -0.44 3.77 21.07
C THR A 118 0.59 3.69 22.20
N ALA A 119 0.45 2.74 23.14
CA ALA A 119 1.44 2.53 24.19
C ALA A 119 2.81 2.07 23.64
N VAL A 120 2.81 1.32 22.54
CA VAL A 120 4.04 0.79 21.90
C VAL A 120 4.60 1.76 20.85
N GLY A 121 3.95 2.91 20.63
CA GLY A 121 4.48 4.02 19.83
C GLY A 121 3.81 4.22 18.46
N TYR A 122 2.74 3.49 18.15
CA TYR A 122 1.92 3.84 16.99
C TYR A 122 1.17 5.16 17.21
N PRO A 123 1.11 6.04 16.21
CA PRO A 123 0.41 7.30 16.35
C PRO A 123 -1.11 7.09 16.44
N ALA A 124 -1.77 7.85 17.32
CA ALA A 124 -3.22 7.90 17.36
C ALA A 124 -3.81 8.52 16.07
N ALA A 125 -5.08 8.26 15.78
CA ALA A 125 -5.78 8.83 14.61
C ALA A 125 -5.75 10.38 14.56
N SER A 126 -5.62 11.03 15.73
CA SER A 126 -5.51 12.48 15.86
C SER A 126 -4.11 13.05 15.61
N ASN A 127 -3.13 12.24 15.22
CA ASN A 127 -1.73 12.65 15.11
C ASN A 127 -1.53 13.91 14.23
N PRO A 128 -0.89 14.97 14.78
CA PRO A 128 -0.63 16.22 14.05
C PRO A 128 0.50 16.11 13.01
N SER A 129 1.35 15.07 13.06
CA SER A 129 2.46 14.92 12.11
C SER A 129 2.03 14.44 10.72
N VAL A 130 0.78 13.98 10.59
CA VAL A 130 0.22 13.52 9.32
C VAL A 130 -0.08 14.73 8.44
N VAL A 131 0.28 14.64 7.16
CA VAL A 131 -0.12 15.68 6.20
C VAL A 131 -1.64 15.76 6.11
N LYS A 132 -2.18 16.93 6.48
CA LYS A 132 -3.59 17.28 6.31
C LYS A 132 -3.64 18.57 5.49
N MET A 133 -4.31 18.49 4.33
CA MET A 133 -4.65 19.67 3.54
C MET A 133 -6.08 20.07 3.89
N SER A 134 -6.25 21.27 4.43
CA SER A 134 -7.57 21.83 4.72
C SER A 134 -7.99 22.87 3.69
N ASN A 135 -7.01 23.52 3.05
CA ASN A 135 -7.23 24.51 2.00
C ASN A 135 -6.38 24.20 0.77
N PRO A 136 -6.81 24.59 -0.45
CA PRO A 136 -6.04 24.38 -1.68
C PRO A 136 -4.62 24.98 -1.64
N PHE A 137 -4.42 26.09 -0.92
CA PHE A 137 -3.12 26.75 -0.78
C PHE A 137 -2.16 26.09 0.20
N ASP A 138 -2.59 25.06 0.95
CA ASP A 138 -1.71 24.30 1.85
C ASP A 138 -0.62 23.54 1.08
N ILE A 139 -0.75 23.41 -0.24
CA ILE A 139 0.23 22.84 -1.16
C ILE A 139 1.61 23.53 -1.06
N PHE A 140 1.65 24.81 -0.68
CA PHE A 140 2.90 25.57 -0.55
C PHE A 140 3.61 25.33 0.79
N ARG A 141 3.02 24.57 1.72
CA ARG A 141 3.73 24.11 2.92
C ARG A 141 4.80 23.09 2.53
N ALA A 142 5.94 23.12 3.24
CA ALA A 142 7.10 22.30 2.90
C ALA A 142 6.80 20.79 2.76
N GLN A 143 5.93 20.23 3.61
CA GLN A 143 5.63 18.79 3.63
C GLN A 143 4.69 18.36 2.48
N PRO A 144 3.52 18.99 2.25
CA PRO A 144 2.73 18.79 1.03
C PRO A 144 3.51 19.04 -0.26
N PHE A 145 4.31 20.10 -0.31
CA PHE A 145 5.09 20.45 -1.49
C PHE A 145 6.06 19.34 -1.90
N LYS A 146 6.76 18.74 -0.93
CA LYS A 146 7.64 17.58 -1.17
C LYS A 146 6.88 16.39 -1.74
N LEU A 147 5.69 16.09 -1.23
CA LEU A 147 4.85 15.00 -1.74
C LEU A 147 4.38 15.27 -3.16
N VAL A 148 3.96 16.49 -3.46
CA VAL A 148 3.55 16.90 -4.82
C VAL A 148 4.71 16.76 -5.79
N LEU A 149 5.93 17.13 -5.39
CA LEU A 149 7.12 16.97 -6.22
C LEU A 149 7.41 15.48 -6.49
N CYS A 150 7.29 14.61 -5.49
CA CYS A 150 7.46 13.16 -5.66
C CYS A 150 6.39 12.59 -6.61
N LEU A 151 5.13 12.99 -6.45
CA LEU A 151 4.04 12.58 -7.34
C LEU A 151 4.28 13.08 -8.78
N CYS A 152 4.71 14.33 -8.94
CA CYS A 152 5.07 14.88 -10.24
C CYS A 152 6.21 14.09 -10.89
N PHE A 153 7.25 13.76 -10.12
CA PHE A 153 8.34 12.91 -10.60
C PHE A 153 7.85 11.53 -11.07
N LEU A 154 6.99 10.86 -10.28
CA LEU A 154 6.38 9.59 -10.68
C LEU A 154 5.53 9.73 -11.97
N MET A 155 4.81 10.83 -12.13
CA MET A 155 4.05 11.12 -13.36
C MET A 155 4.98 11.32 -14.57
N VAL A 156 6.14 11.95 -14.38
CA VAL A 156 7.15 12.07 -15.45
C VAL A 156 7.68 10.69 -15.85
N LEU A 157 7.96 9.80 -14.91
CA LEU A 157 8.39 8.43 -15.21
C LEU A 157 7.32 7.67 -16.01
N VAL A 158 6.06 7.75 -15.57
CA VAL A 158 4.93 7.10 -16.27
C VAL A 158 4.80 7.64 -17.69
N THR A 159 4.78 8.96 -17.87
CA THR A 159 4.62 9.59 -19.19
C THR A 159 5.78 9.29 -20.14
N MET A 160 7.00 9.19 -19.64
CA MET A 160 8.18 8.85 -20.44
C MET A 160 8.12 7.43 -21.00
N VAL A 161 7.45 6.50 -20.31
CA VAL A 161 7.29 5.12 -20.78
C VAL A 161 6.01 4.98 -21.62
N TYR A 162 4.86 5.45 -21.11
CA TYR A 162 3.56 5.30 -21.78
C TYR A 162 3.45 6.06 -23.10
N GLY A 163 3.98 7.29 -23.17
CA GLY A 163 3.89 8.12 -24.38
C GLY A 163 4.52 7.46 -25.60
N PRO A 164 5.80 7.04 -25.53
CA PRO A 164 6.46 6.34 -26.63
C PRO A 164 5.91 4.92 -26.89
N MET A 165 5.37 4.23 -25.88
CA MET A 165 4.77 2.90 -26.07
C MET A 165 3.55 2.94 -26.99
N ALA A 166 2.68 3.94 -26.86
CA ALA A 166 1.55 4.10 -27.77
C ALA A 166 2.00 4.19 -29.24
N ALA A 167 3.00 5.03 -29.53
CA ALA A 167 3.57 5.15 -30.87
C ALA A 167 4.30 3.87 -31.34
N CYS A 168 4.93 3.13 -30.44
CA CYS A 168 5.60 1.86 -30.75
C CYS A 168 4.61 0.77 -31.17
N LEU A 169 3.49 0.64 -30.45
CA LEU A 169 2.43 -0.33 -30.77
C LEU A 169 1.81 -0.04 -32.15
N VAL A 170 1.62 1.23 -32.50
CA VAL A 170 1.14 1.66 -33.82
C VAL A 170 2.10 1.18 -34.90
N GLU A 171 3.41 1.25 -34.68
CA GLU A 171 4.43 0.90 -35.67
C GLU A 171 4.70 -0.61 -35.78
N LEU A 172 4.50 -1.37 -34.71
CA LEU A 172 4.70 -2.82 -34.70
C LEU A 172 3.63 -3.60 -35.46
N PHE A 173 2.42 -3.04 -35.61
CA PHE A 173 1.30 -3.73 -36.24
C PHE A 173 0.95 -3.16 -37.63
N PRO A 174 0.94 -4.00 -38.69
CA PRO A 174 0.44 -3.64 -40.01
C PRO A 174 -0.99 -3.09 -39.95
N THR A 175 -1.32 -2.17 -40.85
CA THR A 175 -2.60 -1.44 -40.87
C THR A 175 -3.84 -2.35 -40.86
N ARG A 176 -3.76 -3.57 -41.43
CA ARG A 176 -4.85 -4.55 -41.45
C ARG A 176 -5.20 -5.16 -40.09
N ILE A 177 -4.24 -5.30 -39.17
CA ILE A 177 -4.46 -5.97 -37.87
C ILE A 177 -4.37 -5.02 -36.68
N ARG A 178 -3.96 -3.76 -36.90
CA ARG A 178 -3.69 -2.77 -35.85
C ARG A 178 -4.86 -2.59 -34.87
N TYR A 179 -6.10 -2.57 -35.34
CA TYR A 179 -7.26 -2.34 -34.46
C TYR A 179 -7.51 -3.52 -33.52
N THR A 180 -7.42 -4.75 -34.04
CA THR A 180 -7.61 -5.99 -33.26
C THR A 180 -6.42 -6.27 -32.33
N SER A 181 -5.19 -5.98 -32.77
CA SER A 181 -3.99 -6.22 -31.98
C SER A 181 -3.72 -5.14 -30.92
N MET A 182 -4.25 -3.92 -31.09
CA MET A 182 -4.18 -2.87 -30.07
C MET A 182 -5.27 -2.96 -29.01
N SER A 183 -6.48 -3.41 -29.38
CA SER A 183 -7.60 -3.48 -28.44
C SER A 183 -7.35 -4.50 -27.33
N LEU A 184 -6.72 -5.64 -27.63
CA LEU A 184 -6.44 -6.70 -26.65
C LEU A 184 -5.48 -6.24 -25.52
N PRO A 185 -4.31 -5.63 -25.79
CA PRO A 185 -3.47 -5.02 -24.75
C PRO A 185 -4.19 -3.96 -23.93
N TYR A 186 -5.05 -3.15 -24.57
CA TYR A 186 -5.76 -2.07 -23.88
C TYR A 186 -6.85 -2.58 -22.94
N HIS A 187 -7.52 -3.68 -23.29
CA HIS A 187 -8.59 -4.27 -22.48
C HIS A 187 -8.12 -5.28 -21.42
N ILE A 188 -6.95 -5.91 -21.62
CA ILE A 188 -6.41 -6.88 -20.66
C ILE A 188 -5.36 -6.26 -19.74
N GLY A 189 -4.63 -5.24 -20.22
CA GLY A 189 -3.47 -4.67 -19.54
C GLY A 189 -3.69 -3.39 -18.75
N ASN A 190 -4.86 -2.76 -18.82
CA ASN A 190 -5.20 -1.51 -18.13
C ASN A 190 -6.47 -1.66 -17.30
#